data_AF-M1J3B3-F1
#
_entry.id   AF-M1J3B3-F1
#
_cell.length_a   1.000
_cell.length_b   1.000
_cell.length_c   1.000
_cell.angle_alpha   90.00
_cell.angle_beta   90.00
_cell.angle_gamma   90.00
#
_symmetry.space_group_name_H-M   'P 1'
#
loop_
_entity.id
_entity.type
_entity.pdbx_description
1 polymer ?
#
loop_
_entity_poly.entity_id
_entity_poly.type
_entity_poly.pdbx_seq_one_letter_code
_entity_poly.pdbx_strand_id
1 'polypeptide(L)'
;MEIPENVKKELKDGVCVACCDNIVICMSEDLPTNPNADTDLEVDREGGEIIIRHIIKDNPDNPLYLEYPADRKFVENVSKANGSVKIFFVDQKFNEKSTFIVKLNKEDLRLLRREIGLGP
;
A
#
# COMPACT_ATOMS: atom_id res chain seq x y z
N MET A 1 10.56 -0.41 13.22
CA MET A 1 9.12 -0.20 13.50
C MET A 1 8.60 -1.39 14.31
N GLU A 2 7.63 -1.20 15.20
CA GLU A 2 6.96 -2.32 15.87
C GLU A 2 5.70 -2.70 15.08
N ILE A 3 5.63 -3.95 14.61
CA ILE A 3 4.51 -4.46 13.80
C ILE A 3 3.47 -5.09 14.73
N PRO A 4 2.18 -4.67 14.68
CA PRO A 4 1.13 -5.28 15.48
C PRO A 4 0.98 -6.78 15.24
N GLU A 5 0.70 -7.56 16.28
CA GLU A 5 0.58 -9.03 16.19
C GLU A 5 -0.54 -9.51 15.25
N ASN A 6 -1.62 -8.73 15.09
CA ASN A 6 -2.66 -9.05 14.11
C ASN A 6 -2.13 -8.94 12.67
N VAL A 7 -1.33 -7.92 12.38
CA VAL A 7 -0.70 -7.74 11.06
C VAL A 7 0.30 -8.85 10.78
N LYS A 8 1.13 -9.23 11.77
CA LYS A 8 2.09 -10.35 11.63
C LYS A 8 1.42 -11.68 11.27
N LYS A 9 0.20 -11.93 11.74
CA LYS A 9 -0.55 -13.17 11.44
C LYS A 9 -1.09 -13.21 10.00
N GLU A 10 -1.32 -12.04 9.41
CA GLU A 10 -1.83 -11.90 8.05
C GLU A 10 -0.71 -11.87 7.01
N LEU A 11 0.47 -11.36 7.40
CA LEU A 11 1.65 -11.31 6.54
C LEU A 11 2.16 -12.71 6.16
N LYS A 12 2.35 -12.89 4.86
CA LYS A 12 2.98 -14.05 4.22
C LYS A 12 3.80 -13.55 3.03
N ASP A 13 4.67 -14.39 2.51
CA ASP A 13 5.46 -14.05 1.32
C ASP A 13 4.55 -13.60 0.16
N GLY A 14 4.87 -12.44 -0.42
CA GLY A 14 4.09 -11.77 -1.46
C GLY A 14 2.84 -11.01 -0.99
N VAL A 15 2.55 -10.97 0.32
CA VAL A 15 1.34 -10.32 0.87
C VAL A 15 1.68 -8.95 1.46
N CYS A 16 0.86 -7.96 1.12
CA CYS A 16 0.84 -6.64 1.74
C CYS A 16 -0.40 -6.44 2.61
N VAL A 17 -0.24 -5.76 3.75
CA VAL A 17 -1.32 -5.46 4.70
C VAL A 17 -1.27 -3.98 5.05
N ALA A 18 -2.40 -3.29 4.90
CA ALA A 18 -2.58 -1.94 5.42
C ALA A 18 -2.69 -1.98 6.95
N CYS A 19 -1.93 -1.13 7.65
CA CYS A 19 -1.97 -1.10 9.11
C CYS A 19 -1.75 0.29 9.72
N CYS A 20 -2.21 0.44 10.96
CA CYS A 20 -2.01 1.60 11.84
C CYS A 20 -2.64 2.89 11.30
N ASP A 21 -1.95 3.55 10.37
CA ASP A 21 -2.26 4.87 9.81
C ASP A 21 -2.35 4.82 8.27
N ASN A 22 -1.38 5.42 7.58
CA ASN A 22 -1.20 5.40 6.13
C ASN A 22 -0.05 4.45 5.72
N ILE A 23 0.17 3.41 6.54
CA ILE A 23 1.28 2.47 6.40
C ILE A 23 0.78 1.17 5.79
N VAL A 24 1.57 0.63 4.87
CA VAL A 24 1.41 -0.71 4.32
C VAL A 24 2.68 -1.50 4.63
N ILE A 25 2.52 -2.74 5.05
CA ILE A 25 3.65 -3.64 5.29
C ILE A 25 3.54 -4.78 4.29
N CYS A 26 4.59 -4.98 3.51
CA CYS A 26 4.71 -6.06 2.54
C CYS A 26 5.80 -7.03 2.99
N MET A 27 5.47 -8.32 3.07
CA MET A 27 6.49 -9.35 3.26
C MET A 27 6.91 -9.82 1.87
N SER A 28 8.06 -9.34 1.40
CA SER A 28 8.59 -9.64 0.07
C SER A 28 10.10 -9.44 0.04
N GLU A 29 10.80 -10.29 -0.71
CA GLU A 29 12.19 -10.08 -1.11
C GLU A 29 12.32 -9.28 -2.41
N ASP A 30 11.23 -9.11 -3.15
CA ASP A 30 11.16 -8.23 -4.31
C ASP A 30 11.00 -6.78 -3.84
N LEU A 31 12.04 -5.99 -4.05
CA LEU A 31 12.19 -4.63 -3.51
C LEU A 31 12.28 -3.63 -4.66
N PRO A 32 11.70 -2.43 -4.51
CA PRO A 32 11.84 -1.39 -5.51
C PRO A 32 13.30 -1.02 -5.67
N THR A 33 13.79 -1.13 -6.90
CA THR A 33 15.16 -0.84 -7.31
C THR A 33 15.42 0.66 -7.46
N ASN A 34 14.36 1.43 -7.72
CA ASN A 34 14.39 2.89 -7.80
C ASN A 34 13.39 3.49 -6.78
N PRO A 35 13.85 4.20 -5.73
CA PRO A 35 12.97 4.78 -4.71
C PRO A 35 12.13 5.96 -5.20
N ASN A 36 12.41 6.49 -6.39
CA ASN A 36 11.67 7.59 -7.02
C ASN A 36 10.92 7.13 -8.28
N ALA A 37 10.67 5.82 -8.42
CA ALA A 37 9.89 5.30 -9.54
C ALA A 37 8.47 5.86 -9.53
N ASP A 38 7.92 6.09 -10.72
CA ASP A 38 6.52 6.48 -10.88
C ASP A 38 5.61 5.32 -10.47
N THR A 39 4.44 5.68 -9.93
CA THR A 39 3.47 4.72 -9.43
C THR A 39 2.09 4.99 -9.99
N ASP A 40 1.44 3.96 -10.51
CA ASP A 40 0.02 4.01 -10.85
C ASP A 40 -0.81 3.36 -9.74
N LEU A 41 -2.07 3.80 -9.64
CA LEU A 41 -3.07 3.27 -8.70
C LEU A 41 -4.19 2.57 -9.46
N GLU A 42 -4.49 1.34 -9.08
CA GLU A 42 -5.72 0.64 -9.43
C GLU A 42 -6.55 0.35 -8.18
N VAL A 43 -7.88 0.38 -8.33
CA VAL A 43 -8.83 0.20 -7.23
C VAL A 43 -9.92 -0.76 -7.68
N ASP A 44 -9.95 -1.93 -7.04
CA ASP A 44 -10.92 -2.99 -7.30
C ASP A 44 -11.88 -3.16 -6.11
N ARG A 45 -13.03 -3.82 -6.35
CA ARG A 45 -13.96 -4.24 -5.30
C ARG A 45 -14.17 -5.74 -5.33
N GLU A 46 -13.73 -6.41 -4.27
CA GLU A 46 -13.90 -7.85 -4.11
C GLU A 46 -14.61 -8.14 -2.78
N GLY A 47 -15.68 -8.94 -2.82
CA GLY A 47 -16.38 -9.34 -1.59
C GLY A 47 -17.00 -8.19 -0.77
N GLY A 48 -17.09 -6.98 -1.32
CA GLY A 48 -17.54 -5.77 -0.60
C GLY A 48 -16.40 -4.97 0.05
N GLU A 49 -15.16 -5.43 -0.08
CA GLU A 49 -13.95 -4.74 0.35
C GLU A 49 -13.30 -4.01 -0.83
N ILE A 50 -12.51 -2.99 -0.54
CA ILE A 50 -11.72 -2.28 -1.55
C ILE A 50 -10.32 -2.87 -1.54
N ILE A 51 -9.87 -3.26 -2.73
CA ILE A 51 -8.51 -3.71 -2.97
C ILE A 51 -7.76 -2.59 -3.67
N ILE A 52 -6.66 -2.14 -3.07
CA ILE A 52 -5.77 -1.14 -3.64
C ILE A 52 -4.56 -1.85 -4.24
N ARG A 53 -4.24 -1.54 -5.49
CA ARG A 53 -3.02 -2.02 -6.15
C ARG A 53 -2.15 -0.84 -6.59
N HIS A 54 -0.91 -0.81 -6.11
CA HIS A 54 0.12 0.09 -6.62
C HIS A 54 0.99 -0.64 -7.63
N ILE A 55 1.23 0.00 -8.77
CA ILE A 55 2.14 -0.48 -9.81
C ILE A 55 3.37 0.41 -9.81
N ILE A 56 4.47 -0.07 -9.24
CA ILE A 56 5.73 0.66 -9.15
C ILE A 56 6.54 0.39 -10.42
N LYS A 57 6.77 1.43 -11.23
CA LYS A 57 7.47 1.35 -12.53
C LYS A 57 8.97 1.53 -12.37
N ASP A 58 9.58 0.76 -11.48
CA ASP A 58 11.03 0.80 -11.25
C ASP A 58 11.82 0.00 -12.29
N ASN A 59 11.20 -1.03 -12.87
CA ASN A 59 11.71 -1.80 -13.99
C ASN A 59 10.68 -1.83 -15.15
N PRO A 60 11.05 -1.41 -16.38
CA PRO A 60 10.12 -1.37 -17.52
C PRO A 60 9.65 -2.75 -18.00
N ASP A 61 10.44 -3.80 -17.79
CA ASP A 61 10.11 -5.16 -18.24
C ASP A 61 9.34 -5.96 -17.17
N ASN A 62 9.46 -5.56 -15.90
CA ASN A 62 8.85 -6.24 -14.78
C ASN A 62 8.55 -5.26 -13.62
N PRO A 63 7.48 -4.45 -13.73
CA PRO A 63 7.10 -3.53 -12.66
C PRO A 63 6.67 -4.31 -11.41
N LEU A 64 6.90 -3.70 -10.24
CA LEU A 64 6.52 -4.29 -8.96
C LEU A 64 5.06 -3.97 -8.63
N TYR A 65 4.27 -5.02 -8.38
CA TYR A 65 2.85 -4.90 -8.03
C TYR A 65 2.66 -5.13 -6.53
N LEU A 66 1.98 -4.20 -5.85
CA LEU A 66 1.68 -4.30 -4.44
C LEU A 66 0.18 -4.16 -4.23
N GLU A 67 -0.45 -5.21 -3.71
CA GLU A 67 -1.89 -5.28 -3.54
C GLU A 67 -2.26 -5.51 -2.07
N TYR A 68 -3.24 -4.76 -1.57
CA TYR A 68 -3.73 -4.91 -0.21
C TYR A 68 -5.18 -4.44 -0.05
N PRO A 69 -5.95 -5.05 0.86
CA PRO A 69 -7.26 -4.54 1.23
C PRO A 69 -7.12 -3.24 2.02
N ALA A 70 -8.03 -2.30 1.78
CA ALA A 70 -8.05 -1.02 2.48
C ALA A 70 -9.44 -0.72 3.04
N ASP A 71 -9.47 -0.32 4.31
CA ASP A 71 -10.69 0.12 4.98
C ASP A 71 -10.88 1.64 4.92
N ARG A 72 -12.04 2.10 5.37
CA ARG A 72 -12.38 3.52 5.46
C ARG A 72 -11.37 4.31 6.30
N LYS A 73 -10.89 3.73 7.40
CA LYS A 73 -9.99 4.41 8.33
C LYS A 73 -8.62 4.65 7.70
N PHE A 74 -8.10 3.66 6.97
CA PHE A 74 -6.86 3.78 6.21
C PHE A 74 -6.96 4.89 5.17
N VAL A 75 -8.02 4.92 4.36
CA VAL A 75 -8.21 5.97 3.33
C VAL A 75 -8.35 7.37 3.94
N GLU A 76 -9.02 7.49 5.10
CA GLU A 76 -9.07 8.75 5.85
C GLU A 76 -7.66 9.19 6.31
N ASN A 77 -6.83 8.26 6.78
CA ASN A 77 -5.47 8.55 7.22
C ASN A 77 -4.54 8.93 6.05
N VAL A 78 -4.64 8.24 4.92
CA VAL A 78 -3.97 8.62 3.67
C VAL A 78 -4.40 10.02 3.22
N SER A 79 -5.70 10.35 3.33
CA SER A 79 -6.21 11.69 3.01
C SER A 79 -5.59 12.76 3.91
N LYS A 80 -5.50 12.51 5.23
CA LYS A 80 -4.86 13.43 6.20
C LYS A 80 -3.36 13.57 5.97
N ALA A 81 -2.71 12.52 5.47
CA ALA A 81 -1.30 12.49 5.09
C ALA A 81 -1.04 13.07 3.69
N ASN A 82 -1.97 13.85 3.13
CA ASN A 82 -1.88 14.44 1.79
C ASN A 82 -1.61 13.41 0.67
N GLY A 83 -2.27 12.26 0.72
CA GLY A 83 -2.15 11.21 -0.28
C GLY A 83 -0.87 10.36 -0.16
N SER A 84 -0.10 10.52 0.91
CA SER A 84 1.10 9.73 1.15
C SER A 84 0.74 8.34 1.68
N VAL A 85 1.28 7.29 1.08
CA VAL A 85 1.25 5.91 1.60
C VAL A 85 2.69 5.47 1.81
N LYS A 86 3.01 5.04 3.03
CA LYS A 86 4.36 4.55 3.38
C LYS A 86 4.36 3.03 3.36
N ILE A 87 5.19 2.45 2.50
CA ILE A 87 5.30 1.00 2.32
C ILE A 87 6.60 0.54 2.98
N PHE A 88 6.49 -0.41 3.91
CA PHE A 88 7.65 -1.09 4.48
C PHE A 88 7.74 -2.50 3.94
N PHE A 89 8.91 -2.85 3.43
CA PHE A 89 9.23 -4.21 3.02
C PHE A 89 9.94 -4.91 4.17
N VAL A 90 9.48 -6.11 4.53
CA VAL A 90 10.02 -6.90 5.63
C VAL A 90 10.35 -8.33 5.20
N ASP A 91 11.33 -8.95 5.86
CA ASP A 91 11.57 -10.39 5.71
C ASP A 91 10.62 -11.25 6.56
N GLN A 92 10.75 -12.58 6.44
CA GLN A 92 10.00 -13.57 7.22
C GLN A 92 10.22 -13.46 8.74
N LYS A 93 11.27 -12.76 9.18
CA LYS A 93 11.55 -12.48 10.60
C LYS A 93 11.07 -11.08 10.99
N PHE A 94 10.30 -10.41 10.13
CA PHE A 94 9.76 -9.07 10.30
C PHE A 94 10.83 -7.96 10.39
N ASN A 95 12.05 -8.23 9.90
CA ASN A 95 13.08 -7.19 9.81
C ASN A 95 12.82 -6.33 8.58
N GLU A 96 12.84 -5.00 8.77
CA GLU A 96 12.75 -4.02 7.69
C GLU A 96 13.92 -4.18 6.71
N LYS A 97 13.60 -4.28 5.42
CA LYS A 97 14.55 -4.37 4.31
C LYS A 97 14.62 -3.09 3.49
N SER A 98 13.46 -2.48 3.24
CA SER A 98 13.34 -1.26 2.46
C SER A 98 12.08 -0.50 2.86
N THR A 99 12.06 0.79 2.50
CA THR A 99 10.90 1.65 2.62
C THR A 99 10.67 2.35 1.28
N PHE A 100 9.41 2.42 0.85
CA PHE A 100 8.99 3.16 -0.34
C PHE A 100 7.83 4.09 0.00
N ILE A 101 7.74 5.25 -0.64
CA ILE A 101 6.65 6.20 -0.42
C ILE A 101 5.90 6.40 -1.73
N VAL A 102 4.64 5.97 -1.74
CA VAL A 102 3.71 6.28 -2.83
C VAL A 102 3.05 7.62 -2.54
N LYS A 103 2.99 8.49 -3.55
CA LYS A 103 2.25 9.75 -3.46
C LYS A 103 1.09 9.72 -4.44
N LEU A 104 -0.12 9.65 -3.89
CA LEU A 104 -1.34 9.73 -4.66
C LEU A 104 -1.57 11.16 -5.15
N ASN A 105 -1.94 11.30 -6.41
CA ASN A 105 -2.36 12.60 -6.93
C ASN A 105 -3.78 12.94 -6.41
N LYS A 106 -4.28 14.14 -6.72
CA LYS A 106 -5.60 14.59 -6.25
C LYS A 106 -6.75 13.74 -6.82
N GLU A 107 -6.60 13.24 -8.05
CA GLU A 107 -7.62 12.43 -8.71
C GLU A 107 -7.68 11.03 -8.12
N ASP A 108 -6.53 10.41 -7.86
CA ASP A 108 -6.38 9.12 -7.18
C ASP A 108 -7.01 9.17 -5.78
N LEU A 109 -6.71 10.22 -5.01
CA LEU A 109 -7.26 10.38 -3.67
C LEU A 109 -8.79 10.56 -3.72
N ARG A 110 -9.29 11.32 -4.69
CA ARG A 110 -10.74 11.51 -4.90
C ARG A 110 -11.41 10.18 -5.30
N LEU A 111 -10.76 9.39 -6.15
CA LEU A 111 -11.23 8.06 -6.54
C LEU A 111 -11.36 7.16 -5.31
N LEU A 112 -10.31 7.02 -4.50
CA LEU A 112 -10.32 6.19 -3.30
C LEU A 112 -11.41 6.62 -2.30
N ARG A 113 -11.52 7.92 -2.02
CA ARG A 113 -12.53 8.44 -1.09
C ARG A 113 -13.95 8.17 -1.59
N ARG A 114 -14.18 8.28 -2.90
CA ARG A 114 -15.47 7.93 -3.52
C ARG A 114 -15.76 6.45 -3.37
N GLU A 115 -14.81 5.58 -3.70
CA GLU A 115 -15.04 4.15 -3.68
C GLU A 115 -15.37 3.63 -2.27
N ILE A 116 -14.73 4.18 -1.23
CA ILE A 116 -14.94 3.78 0.17
C ILE A 116 -16.10 4.54 0.87
N GLY A 117 -16.84 5.38 0.14
CA GLY A 117 -18.01 6.09 0.67
C GLY A 117 -17.70 7.25 1.62
N LEU A 118 -16.54 7.90 1.45
CA LEU A 118 -16.14 9.13 2.15
C LEU A 118 -16.57 10.41 1.43
N GLY A 119 -17.14 10.28 0.24
CA GLY A 119 -17.40 11.40 -0.67
C GLY A 119 -16.15 11.80 -1.46
N PRO A 120 -16.24 12.81 -2.33
CA PRO A 120 -15.07 13.34 -3.04
C PRO A 120 -14.06 14.03 -2.12
#